data_AF-A0AAN9YIB9-F1
#
_entry.id   AF-A0AAN9YIB9-F1
#
_cell.length_a   1.000
_cell.length_b   1.000
_cell.length_c   1.000
_cell.angle_alpha   90.00
_cell.angle_beta   90.00
_cell.angle_gamma   90.00
#
_symmetry.space_group_name_H-M   'P 1'
#
loop_
_entity.id
_entity.type
_entity.pdbx_description
1 polymer ?
#
loop_
_entity_poly.entity_id
_entity_poly.type
_entity_poly.pdbx_seq_one_letter_code
_entity_poly.pdbx_strand_id
1 'polypeptide(L)'
;MPVTRISEELLLDIAEQCDRKTIANLMQANKATYALISSHQRSISIAKLHNFPTLHQTHILTSNNEKRVPVPDKQSLAAIKELELRELRMTSLLDRGGFLLTNDTETLGLSSASLEKFKDGLRRAMYLADRLADTIAEPEITHTRDVLSDRLASLQLDHNAGPISDEDLAALRDAEYQAHVELTKALRGKQRGIIHDLTDLDLALLLTLCEAAVTGWQRYMARNASVDVRFYSKMEAFGELVLREGASFTIWAFVRGTGSLLAHINRAIGSVAEEMWWRGVGFIQDGDEGLCSAVLEELRERFLELRSTDESDLEDDDEAEQLDADELMLVKQWAHELVAEAIGCDAWKGYCAGGVSLSP
;
A
#
# COMPACT_ATOMS: atom_id res chain seq x y z
N MET A 1 -14.51 -21.49 48.48
CA MET A 1 -15.46 -20.70 47.66
C MET A 1 -15.72 -21.47 46.37
N PRO A 2 -16.96 -21.65 45.93
CA PRO A 2 -17.22 -22.29 44.65
C PRO A 2 -16.70 -21.38 43.54
N VAL A 3 -15.76 -21.88 42.75
CA VAL A 3 -15.31 -21.19 41.52
C VAL A 3 -16.46 -21.29 40.53
N THR A 4 -17.17 -20.20 40.31
CA THR A 4 -18.14 -20.08 39.21
C THR A 4 -17.39 -20.32 37.91
N ARG A 5 -17.60 -21.50 37.31
CA ARG A 5 -17.12 -21.81 35.97
C ARG A 5 -17.94 -21.00 34.98
N ILE A 6 -17.28 -20.07 34.30
CA ILE A 6 -17.80 -19.43 33.08
C ILE A 6 -18.06 -20.55 32.06
N SER A 7 -19.20 -20.52 31.36
CA SER A 7 -19.49 -21.49 30.31
C SER A 7 -18.48 -21.35 29.16
N GLU A 8 -18.19 -22.45 28.47
CA GLU A 8 -17.25 -22.44 27.35
C GLU A 8 -17.73 -21.51 26.23
N GLU A 9 -19.03 -21.50 25.94
CA GLU A 9 -19.67 -20.59 24.99
C GLU A 9 -19.43 -19.11 25.34
N LEU A 10 -19.67 -18.71 26.59
CA LEU A 10 -19.47 -17.31 27.00
C LEU A 10 -17.99 -16.91 26.93
N LEU A 11 -17.07 -17.85 27.17
CA LEU A 11 -15.64 -17.58 27.04
C LEU A 11 -15.22 -17.38 25.58
N LEU A 12 -15.83 -18.13 24.66
CA LEU A 12 -15.61 -17.96 23.21
C LEU A 12 -16.17 -16.62 22.72
N ASP A 13 -17.40 -16.25 23.13
CA ASP A 13 -17.99 -14.94 22.80
C ASP A 13 -17.10 -13.78 23.29
N ILE A 14 -16.56 -13.90 24.51
CA ILE A 14 -15.59 -12.92 25.03
C ILE A 14 -14.33 -12.90 24.15
N ALA A 15 -13.80 -14.06 23.78
CA ALA A 15 -12.59 -14.15 22.96
C ALA A 15 -12.78 -13.54 21.56
N GLU A 16 -13.97 -13.66 20.96
CA GLU A 16 -14.30 -13.04 19.67
C GLU A 16 -14.25 -11.51 19.72
N GLN A 17 -14.68 -10.92 20.83
CA GLN A 17 -14.75 -9.47 21.02
C GLN A 17 -13.46 -8.85 21.59
N CYS A 18 -12.58 -9.64 22.19
CA CYS A 18 -11.37 -9.15 22.87
C CYS A 18 -10.21 -8.88 21.91
N ASP A 19 -9.37 -7.87 22.18
CA ASP A 19 -8.10 -7.71 21.46
C ASP A 19 -7.16 -8.91 21.66
N ARG A 20 -6.18 -9.09 20.77
CA ARG A 20 -5.22 -10.20 20.88
C ARG A 20 -4.47 -10.21 22.22
N LYS A 21 -4.15 -9.06 22.80
CA LYS A 21 -3.42 -8.99 24.07
C LYS A 21 -4.24 -9.63 25.18
N THR A 22 -5.54 -9.35 25.19
CA THR A 22 -6.51 -9.92 26.12
C THR A 22 -6.72 -11.40 25.86
N ILE A 23 -6.83 -11.84 24.60
CA ILE A 23 -6.87 -13.27 24.25
C ILE A 23 -5.61 -14.00 24.73
N ALA A 24 -4.42 -13.45 24.50
CA ALA A 24 -3.17 -14.05 24.95
C ALA A 24 -3.11 -14.19 26.47
N ASN A 25 -3.57 -13.17 27.20
CA ASN A 25 -3.66 -13.22 28.66
C ASN A 25 -4.68 -14.27 29.13
N LEU A 26 -5.82 -14.39 28.46
CA LEU A 26 -6.83 -15.43 28.73
C LEU A 26 -6.27 -16.84 28.51
N MET A 27 -5.55 -17.05 27.41
CA MET A 27 -4.87 -18.31 27.10
C MET A 27 -3.81 -18.67 28.14
N GLN A 28 -3.09 -17.67 28.68
CA GLN A 28 -2.08 -17.88 29.74
C GLN A 28 -2.69 -18.18 31.11
N ALA A 29 -3.92 -17.73 31.37
CA ALA A 29 -4.55 -17.87 32.68
C ALA A 29 -4.88 -19.33 33.04
N ASN A 30 -5.22 -20.18 32.06
CA ASN A 30 -5.65 -21.55 32.31
C ASN A 30 -5.42 -22.48 31.10
N LYS A 31 -4.90 -23.69 31.33
CA LYS A 31 -4.72 -24.74 30.30
C LYS A 31 -6.01 -25.12 29.58
N ALA A 32 -7.14 -25.17 30.28
CA ALA A 32 -8.44 -25.45 29.68
C ALA A 32 -8.87 -24.33 28.72
N THR A 33 -8.67 -23.08 29.13
CA THR A 33 -8.92 -21.89 28.29
C THR A 33 -8.00 -21.86 27.08
N TYR A 34 -6.71 -22.18 27.26
CA TYR A 34 -5.77 -22.35 26.15
C TYR A 34 -6.28 -23.37 25.15
N ALA A 35 -6.65 -24.57 25.62
CA ALA A 35 -7.14 -25.65 24.75
C ALA A 35 -8.43 -25.24 24.01
N LEU A 36 -9.36 -24.59 24.70
CA LEU A 36 -10.64 -24.13 24.15
C LEU A 36 -10.45 -23.06 23.06
N ILE A 37 -9.66 -22.02 23.34
CA ILE A 37 -9.37 -20.96 22.36
C ILE A 37 -8.57 -21.54 21.18
N SER A 38 -7.62 -22.43 21.44
CA SER A 38 -6.81 -23.05 20.37
C SER A 38 -7.67 -23.92 19.45
N SER A 39 -8.65 -24.67 19.98
CA SER A 39 -9.54 -25.50 19.17
C SER A 39 -10.56 -24.68 18.37
N HIS A 40 -10.90 -23.47 18.84
CA HIS A 40 -11.85 -22.56 18.18
C HIS A 40 -11.17 -21.36 17.48
N GLN A 41 -9.85 -21.38 17.35
CA GLN A 41 -9.07 -20.28 16.80
C GLN A 41 -9.62 -19.80 15.45
N ARG A 42 -10.00 -20.73 14.58
CA ARG A 42 -10.54 -20.41 13.26
C ARG A 42 -11.85 -19.62 13.33
N SER A 43 -12.77 -20.02 14.20
CA SER A 43 -14.05 -19.31 14.41
C SER A 43 -13.80 -17.91 14.94
N ILE A 44 -12.95 -17.81 15.96
CA ILE A 44 -12.57 -16.54 16.58
C ILE A 44 -11.94 -15.59 15.55
N SER A 45 -11.02 -16.10 14.73
CA SER A 45 -10.40 -15.34 13.65
C SER A 45 -11.41 -14.90 12.60
N ILE A 46 -12.34 -15.76 12.16
CA ILE A 46 -13.38 -15.38 11.20
C ILE A 46 -14.25 -14.24 11.76
N ALA A 47 -14.75 -14.39 12.99
CA ALA A 47 -15.57 -13.38 13.65
C ALA A 47 -14.83 -12.02 13.72
N LYS A 48 -13.54 -12.05 14.05
CA LYS A 48 -12.71 -10.84 14.09
C LYS A 48 -12.41 -10.24 12.73
N LEU A 49 -12.22 -11.06 11.70
CA LEU A 49 -11.94 -10.58 10.34
C LEU A 49 -13.09 -9.71 9.81
N HIS A 50 -14.33 -10.00 10.20
CA HIS A 50 -15.51 -9.20 9.83
C HIS A 50 -15.48 -7.76 10.38
N ASN A 51 -14.65 -7.46 11.37
CA ASN A 51 -14.56 -6.10 11.94
C ASN A 51 -13.62 -5.18 11.15
N PHE A 52 -12.84 -5.69 10.21
CA PHE A 52 -11.94 -4.87 9.41
C PHE A 52 -12.66 -4.27 8.19
N PRO A 53 -12.52 -2.96 7.90
CA PRO A 53 -13.33 -2.25 6.88
C PRO A 53 -13.22 -2.80 5.46
N THR A 54 -12.09 -3.42 5.15
CA THR A 54 -11.75 -3.91 3.81
C THR A 54 -11.01 -5.23 3.95
N LEU A 55 -11.66 -6.36 3.70
CA LEU A 55 -10.95 -7.63 3.43
C LEU A 55 -11.83 -8.65 2.70
N HIS A 56 -11.41 -9.02 1.49
CA HIS A 56 -11.76 -10.28 0.82
C HIS A 56 -10.51 -10.99 0.23
N GLN A 57 -9.30 -10.64 0.66
CA GLN A 57 -8.09 -11.32 0.20
C GLN A 57 -7.54 -12.31 1.23
N THR A 58 -6.93 -13.36 0.68
CA THR A 58 -6.70 -14.61 1.40
C THR A 58 -5.29 -14.76 1.94
N HIS A 59 -4.39 -13.82 1.69
CA HIS A 59 -3.01 -13.88 2.14
C HIS A 59 -2.53 -12.47 2.50
N ILE A 60 -1.84 -12.32 3.63
CA ILE A 60 -1.31 -11.03 4.11
C ILE A 60 0.18 -11.18 4.43
N LEU A 61 0.93 -10.09 4.27
CA LEU A 61 2.34 -10.04 4.64
C LEU A 61 2.52 -9.58 6.09
N THR A 62 3.52 -10.14 6.78
CA THR A 62 3.98 -9.56 8.04
C THR A 62 4.59 -8.19 7.78
N SER A 63 4.43 -7.26 8.71
CA SER A 63 4.99 -5.90 8.59
C SER A 63 5.97 -5.55 9.73
N ASN A 64 6.42 -6.54 10.49
CA ASN A 64 7.27 -6.36 11.67
C ASN A 64 8.77 -6.16 11.36
N ASN A 65 9.22 -6.50 10.16
CA ASN A 65 10.59 -6.33 9.69
C ASN A 65 10.63 -6.18 8.16
N GLU A 66 11.81 -5.92 7.62
CA GLU A 66 12.04 -5.70 6.19
C GLU A 66 11.85 -6.95 5.32
N LYS A 67 11.77 -8.16 5.91
CA LYS A 67 11.64 -9.41 5.13
C LYS A 67 10.22 -9.68 4.66
N ARG A 68 9.23 -9.12 5.36
CA ARG A 68 7.80 -9.18 5.03
C ARG A 68 7.35 -10.54 4.48
N VAL A 69 7.27 -11.53 5.36
CA VAL A 69 6.91 -12.89 4.96
C VAL A 69 5.39 -13.09 4.89
N PRO A 70 4.87 -13.93 3.98
CA PRO A 70 3.47 -14.31 3.98
C PRO A 70 3.04 -14.94 5.31
N VAL A 71 1.89 -14.55 5.84
CA VAL A 71 1.26 -15.21 6.97
C VAL A 71 0.63 -16.53 6.49
N PRO A 72 1.00 -17.70 7.03
CA PRO A 72 0.64 -19.00 6.44
C PRO A 72 -0.86 -19.30 6.39
N ASP A 73 -1.64 -18.84 7.37
CA ASP A 73 -3.08 -19.08 7.44
C ASP A 73 -3.83 -17.77 7.67
N LYS A 74 -4.76 -17.49 6.76
CA LYS A 74 -5.60 -16.30 6.73
C LYS A 74 -6.62 -16.25 7.86
N GLN A 75 -7.06 -17.41 8.35
CA GLN A 75 -8.04 -17.54 9.44
C GLN A 75 -7.32 -17.89 10.75
N SER A 76 -6.22 -17.18 11.03
CA SER A 76 -5.38 -17.42 12.19
C SER A 76 -5.24 -16.20 13.10
N LEU A 77 -4.86 -16.42 14.36
CA LEU A 77 -4.52 -15.34 15.29
C LEU A 77 -3.28 -14.56 14.83
N ALA A 78 -2.41 -15.17 14.00
CA ALA A 78 -1.28 -14.48 13.40
C ALA A 78 -1.75 -13.45 12.35
N ALA A 79 -2.77 -13.81 11.57
CA ALA A 79 -3.36 -12.89 10.61
C ALA A 79 -4.04 -11.70 11.32
N ILE A 80 -4.86 -11.99 12.34
CA ILE A 80 -5.46 -10.95 13.19
C ILE A 80 -4.41 -10.05 13.82
N LYS A 81 -3.32 -10.63 14.36
CA LYS A 81 -2.24 -9.86 14.97
C LYS A 81 -1.62 -8.86 14.01
N GLU A 82 -1.41 -9.26 12.77
CA GLU A 82 -0.84 -8.40 11.74
C GLU A 82 -1.81 -7.28 11.36
N LEU A 83 -3.11 -7.57 11.21
CA LEU A 83 -4.13 -6.55 10.92
C LEU A 83 -4.29 -5.53 12.06
N GLU A 84 -4.35 -6.00 13.31
CA GLU A 84 -4.36 -5.13 14.49
C GLU A 84 -3.10 -4.25 14.55
N LEU A 85 -1.92 -4.79 14.18
CA LEU A 85 -0.69 -4.02 14.11
C LEU A 85 -0.77 -2.91 13.05
N ARG A 86 -1.29 -3.21 11.86
CA ARG A 86 -1.47 -2.22 10.79
C ARG A 86 -2.45 -1.14 11.20
N GLU A 87 -3.57 -1.49 11.84
CA GLU A 87 -4.55 -0.53 12.34
C GLU A 87 -3.96 0.41 13.41
N LEU A 88 -3.13 -0.13 14.32
CA LEU A 88 -2.39 0.67 15.29
C LEU A 88 -1.42 1.65 14.62
N ARG A 89 -0.77 1.25 13.52
CA ARG A 89 0.12 2.12 12.74
C ARG A 89 -0.66 3.21 12.01
N MET A 90 -1.76 2.85 11.34
CA MET A 90 -2.64 3.81 10.66
C MET A 90 -3.15 4.86 11.65
N THR A 91 -3.67 4.43 12.81
CA THR A 91 -4.09 5.32 13.90
C THR A 91 -2.93 6.22 14.36
N SER A 92 -1.73 5.66 14.55
CA SER A 92 -0.56 6.48 14.93
C SER A 92 -0.17 7.50 13.87
N LEU A 93 -0.35 7.21 12.58
CA LEU A 93 0.01 8.11 11.48
C LEU A 93 -1.03 9.21 11.31
N LEU A 94 -2.32 8.84 11.35
CA LEU A 94 -3.44 9.75 11.13
C LEU A 94 -3.72 10.65 12.35
N ASP A 95 -3.60 10.13 13.57
CA ASP A 95 -3.98 10.90 14.76
C ASP A 95 -2.78 11.54 15.47
N ARG A 96 -1.56 11.07 15.22
CA ARG A 96 -0.35 11.48 15.97
C ARG A 96 0.87 11.78 15.10
N GLY A 97 0.77 11.64 13.77
CA GLY A 97 1.92 11.55 12.88
C GLY A 97 2.47 12.89 12.39
N GLY A 98 1.64 13.91 12.17
CA GLY A 98 2.04 15.21 11.56
C GLY A 98 2.54 15.13 10.11
N PHE A 99 2.97 13.94 9.69
CA PHE A 99 3.53 13.62 8.38
C PHE A 99 2.51 13.86 7.26
N LEU A 100 1.30 13.32 7.41
CA LEU A 100 0.19 13.47 6.45
C LEU A 100 -0.65 14.74 6.67
N LEU A 101 -0.21 15.66 7.55
CA LEU A 101 -0.94 16.90 7.92
C LEU A 101 -2.32 16.71 8.55
N THR A 102 -2.71 15.48 8.88
CA THR A 102 -4.02 15.12 9.45
C THR A 102 -4.26 15.61 10.89
N ASN A 103 -3.32 16.37 11.45
CA ASN A 103 -3.43 17.06 12.73
C ASN A 103 -3.57 18.58 12.59
N ASP A 104 -3.62 19.11 11.36
CA ASP A 104 -3.62 20.53 11.05
C ASP A 104 -4.79 20.88 10.11
N THR A 105 -5.89 21.32 10.73
CA THR A 105 -7.09 21.77 10.02
C THR A 105 -6.85 23.01 9.17
N GLU A 106 -5.92 23.89 9.57
CA GLU A 106 -5.64 25.15 8.88
C GLU A 106 -4.91 24.89 7.57
N THR A 107 -3.84 24.08 7.61
CA THR A 107 -3.07 23.73 6.41
C THR A 107 -3.93 22.99 5.38
N LEU A 108 -4.87 22.14 5.84
CA LEU A 108 -5.76 21.40 4.95
C LEU A 108 -7.05 22.17 4.57
N GLY A 109 -7.31 23.32 5.19
CA GLY A 109 -8.56 24.08 4.98
C GLY A 109 -9.83 23.32 5.41
N LEU A 110 -9.72 22.40 6.38
CA LEU A 110 -10.81 21.52 6.79
C LEU A 110 -11.43 21.95 8.13
N SER A 111 -12.75 21.78 8.27
CA SER A 111 -13.39 21.80 9.60
C SER A 111 -12.98 20.57 10.41
N SER A 112 -13.12 20.58 11.75
CA SER A 112 -12.85 19.39 12.57
C SER A 112 -13.72 18.19 12.17
N ALA A 113 -14.98 18.42 11.78
CA ALA A 113 -15.87 17.35 11.34
C ALA A 113 -15.45 16.77 9.98
N SER A 114 -15.06 17.63 9.03
CA SER A 114 -14.55 17.21 7.73
C SER A 114 -13.20 16.50 7.87
N LEU A 115 -12.34 16.92 8.81
CA LEU A 115 -11.06 16.27 9.08
C LEU A 115 -11.24 14.84 9.57
N GLU A 116 -12.21 14.56 10.44
CA GLU A 116 -12.45 13.18 10.89
C GLU A 116 -12.92 12.28 9.73
N LYS A 117 -13.84 12.77 8.89
CA LYS A 117 -14.22 12.05 7.66
C LYS A 117 -13.04 11.85 6.70
N PHE A 118 -12.17 12.86 6.60
CA PHE A 118 -10.97 12.79 5.78
C PHE A 118 -9.99 11.74 6.29
N LYS A 119 -9.77 11.68 7.60
CA LYS A 119 -8.96 10.61 8.23
C LYS A 119 -9.58 9.23 7.98
N ASP A 120 -10.90 9.09 8.05
CA ASP A 120 -11.56 7.82 7.75
C ASP A 120 -11.37 7.42 6.28
N GLY A 121 -11.46 8.37 5.35
CA GLY A 121 -11.14 8.17 3.94
C GLY A 121 -9.68 7.75 3.71
N LEU A 122 -8.73 8.44 4.34
CA LEU A 122 -7.31 8.07 4.27
C LEU A 122 -7.05 6.70 4.90
N ARG A 123 -7.72 6.36 6.01
CA ARG A 123 -7.60 5.03 6.63
C ARG A 123 -8.06 3.94 5.66
N ARG A 124 -9.18 4.15 4.96
CA ARG A 124 -9.66 3.26 3.90
C ARG A 124 -8.64 3.13 2.77
N ALA A 125 -8.09 4.24 2.28
CA ALA A 125 -7.04 4.23 1.26
C ALA A 125 -5.79 3.46 1.71
N MET A 126 -5.38 3.60 2.98
CA MET A 126 -4.24 2.88 3.53
C MET A 126 -4.47 1.37 3.56
N TYR A 127 -5.70 0.92 3.89
CA TYR A 127 -6.03 -0.50 3.78
C TYR A 127 -6.02 -0.99 2.33
N LEU A 128 -6.48 -0.19 1.36
CA LEU A 128 -6.43 -0.54 -0.05
C LEU A 128 -4.98 -0.63 -0.56
N ALA A 129 -4.12 0.30 -0.17
CA ALA A 129 -2.70 0.24 -0.48
C ALA A 129 -2.02 -0.99 0.13
N ASP A 130 -2.34 -1.32 1.38
CA ASP A 130 -1.88 -2.54 2.04
C ASP A 130 -2.38 -3.81 1.32
N ARG A 131 -3.62 -3.80 0.82
CA ARG A 131 -4.19 -4.87 -0.01
C ARG A 131 -3.42 -5.03 -1.32
N LEU A 132 -3.08 -3.94 -1.99
CA LEU A 132 -2.24 -3.99 -3.20
C LEU A 132 -0.90 -4.66 -2.88
N ALA A 133 -0.24 -4.28 -1.79
CA ALA A 133 1.03 -4.87 -1.38
C ALA A 133 0.92 -6.36 -1.03
N ASP A 134 -0.16 -6.78 -0.38
CA ASP A 134 -0.40 -8.17 0.01
C ASP A 134 -0.58 -9.12 -1.19
N THR A 135 -0.79 -8.60 -2.40
CA THR A 135 -0.89 -9.40 -3.64
C THR A 135 0.35 -10.27 -3.87
N ILE A 136 1.53 -9.86 -3.38
CA ILE A 136 2.76 -10.67 -3.47
C ILE A 136 2.68 -11.97 -2.64
N ALA A 137 1.78 -12.03 -1.66
CA ALA A 137 1.54 -13.22 -0.84
C ALA A 137 0.56 -14.21 -1.51
N GLU A 138 -0.06 -13.86 -2.64
CA GLU A 138 -0.99 -14.75 -3.31
C GLU A 138 -0.27 -16.01 -3.84
N PRO A 139 -0.92 -17.18 -3.85
CA PRO A 139 -0.27 -18.45 -4.18
C PRO A 139 0.29 -18.47 -5.60
N GLU A 140 -0.40 -17.84 -6.55
CA GLU A 140 0.04 -17.75 -7.94
C GLU A 140 1.35 -16.95 -8.06
N ILE A 141 1.44 -15.80 -7.37
CA ILE A 141 2.64 -14.95 -7.38
C ILE A 141 3.79 -15.63 -6.63
N THR A 142 3.48 -16.25 -5.48
CA THR A 142 4.45 -17.03 -4.71
C THR A 142 5.00 -18.18 -5.54
N HIS A 143 4.15 -18.91 -6.27
CA HIS A 143 4.58 -19.99 -7.15
C HIS A 143 5.47 -19.48 -8.29
N THR A 144 5.10 -18.39 -8.97
CA THR A 144 5.95 -17.77 -9.99
C THR A 144 7.32 -17.39 -9.42
N ARG A 145 7.36 -16.76 -8.24
CA ARG A 145 8.62 -16.41 -7.58
C ARG A 145 9.47 -17.65 -7.29
N ASP A 146 8.87 -18.72 -6.78
CA ASP A 146 9.58 -19.93 -6.41
C ASP A 146 10.14 -20.64 -7.66
N VAL A 147 9.36 -20.75 -8.73
CA VAL A 147 9.82 -21.27 -10.05
C VAL A 147 11.00 -20.47 -10.59
N LEU A 148 10.93 -19.14 -10.53
CA LEU A 148 12.01 -18.27 -10.98
C LEU A 148 13.26 -18.39 -10.11
N SER A 149 13.08 -18.53 -8.79
CA SER A 149 14.16 -18.75 -7.84
C SER A 149 14.89 -20.07 -8.11
N ASP A 150 14.14 -21.15 -8.39
CA ASP A 150 14.69 -22.45 -8.77
C ASP A 150 15.46 -22.37 -10.10
N ARG A 151 14.94 -21.62 -11.08
CA ARG A 151 15.60 -21.35 -12.37
C ARG A 151 16.96 -20.67 -12.15
N LEU A 152 17.00 -19.63 -11.33
CA LEU A 152 18.23 -18.90 -11.00
C LEU A 152 19.22 -19.75 -10.21
N ALA A 153 18.75 -20.53 -9.23
CA ALA A 153 19.59 -21.43 -8.46
C ALA A 153 20.25 -22.51 -9.34
N SER A 154 19.53 -23.00 -10.36
CA SER A 154 20.09 -23.96 -11.33
C SER A 154 21.26 -23.38 -12.13
N LEU A 155 21.19 -22.09 -12.50
CA LEU A 155 22.28 -21.40 -13.16
C LEU A 155 23.49 -21.24 -12.23
N GLN A 156 23.27 -20.96 -10.94
CA GLN A 156 24.36 -20.80 -9.96
C GLN A 156 25.10 -22.12 -9.63
N LEU A 157 24.41 -23.27 -9.69
CA LEU A 157 25.00 -24.56 -9.31
C LEU A 157 26.09 -25.05 -10.27
N ASP A 158 26.04 -24.67 -11.54
CA ASP A 158 27.08 -24.99 -12.53
C ASP A 158 28.40 -24.23 -12.27
N HIS A 159 28.38 -23.21 -11.40
CA HIS A 159 29.47 -22.23 -11.25
C HIS A 159 30.43 -22.55 -10.08
N ASN A 160 30.17 -23.60 -9.29
CA ASN A 160 31.03 -23.99 -8.15
C ASN A 160 32.33 -24.72 -8.56
N ALA A 161 32.64 -24.83 -9.85
CA ALA A 161 33.78 -25.59 -10.37
C ALA A 161 34.99 -24.75 -10.84
N GLY A 162 34.96 -23.42 -10.76
CA GLY A 162 36.07 -22.56 -11.19
C GLY A 162 35.79 -21.05 -11.09
N PRO A 163 36.75 -20.18 -11.49
CA PRO A 163 36.49 -18.74 -11.59
C PRO A 163 35.44 -18.48 -12.66
N ILE A 164 34.40 -17.71 -12.31
CA ILE A 164 33.27 -17.38 -13.16
C ILE A 164 33.76 -16.52 -14.34
N SER A 165 33.38 -16.88 -15.57
CA SER A 165 33.70 -16.05 -16.74
C SER A 165 32.83 -14.78 -16.75
N ASP A 166 33.32 -13.72 -17.39
CA ASP A 166 32.52 -12.49 -17.56
C ASP A 166 31.22 -12.74 -18.34
N GLU A 167 31.23 -13.74 -19.24
CA GLU A 167 30.06 -14.18 -20.01
C GLU A 167 29.02 -14.85 -19.12
N ASP A 168 29.44 -15.72 -18.19
CA ASP A 168 28.54 -16.38 -17.23
C ASP A 168 27.95 -15.36 -16.24
N LEU A 169 28.74 -14.37 -15.80
CA LEU A 169 28.26 -13.26 -14.97
C LEU A 169 27.22 -12.41 -15.70
N ALA A 170 27.44 -12.14 -16.99
CA ALA A 170 26.47 -11.41 -17.81
C ALA A 170 25.18 -12.21 -17.98
N ALA A 171 25.28 -13.50 -18.31
CA ALA A 171 24.12 -14.38 -18.46
C ALA A 171 23.30 -14.51 -17.16
N LEU A 172 23.95 -14.58 -16.00
CA LEU A 172 23.27 -14.61 -14.71
C LEU A 172 22.52 -13.30 -14.44
N ARG A 173 23.14 -12.14 -14.70
CA ARG A 173 22.48 -10.83 -14.54
C ARG A 173 21.28 -10.67 -15.46
N ASP A 174 21.40 -11.11 -16.71
CA ASP A 174 20.30 -11.09 -17.66
C ASP A 174 19.15 -12.01 -17.20
N ALA A 175 19.47 -13.20 -16.69
CA ALA A 175 18.48 -14.11 -16.13
C ALA A 175 17.78 -13.53 -14.88
N GLU A 176 18.53 -12.89 -13.97
CA GLU A 176 17.99 -12.19 -12.79
C GLU A 176 17.06 -11.05 -13.20
N TYR A 177 17.47 -10.26 -14.20
CA TYR A 177 16.64 -9.17 -14.73
C TYR A 177 15.35 -9.69 -15.36
N GLN A 178 15.43 -10.72 -16.22
CA GLN A 178 14.24 -11.32 -16.84
C GLN A 178 13.29 -11.92 -15.80
N ALA A 179 13.82 -12.62 -14.79
CA ALA A 179 13.02 -13.13 -13.68
C ALA A 179 12.31 -12.00 -12.93
N HIS A 180 13.01 -10.89 -12.66
CA HIS A 180 12.42 -9.72 -12.03
C HIS A 180 11.29 -9.10 -12.88
N VAL A 181 11.48 -8.98 -14.20
CA VAL A 181 10.46 -8.46 -15.12
C VAL A 181 9.24 -9.39 -15.18
N GLU A 182 9.45 -10.70 -15.32
CA GLU A 182 8.38 -11.71 -15.35
C GLU A 182 7.52 -11.65 -14.06
N LEU A 183 8.16 -11.67 -12.89
CA LEU A 183 7.48 -11.59 -11.60
C LEU A 183 6.72 -10.27 -11.43
N THR A 184 7.36 -9.16 -11.79
CA THR A 184 6.77 -7.83 -11.67
C THR A 184 5.54 -7.70 -12.57
N LYS A 185 5.59 -8.21 -13.80
CA LYS A 185 4.44 -8.22 -14.71
C LYS A 185 3.26 -9.02 -14.15
N ALA A 186 3.51 -10.20 -13.59
CA ALA A 186 2.47 -11.01 -12.95
C ALA A 186 1.85 -10.29 -11.75
N LEU A 187 2.69 -9.69 -10.88
CA LEU A 187 2.24 -8.94 -9.71
C LEU A 187 1.41 -7.71 -10.11
N ARG A 188 1.89 -6.91 -11.06
CA ARG A 188 1.19 -5.71 -11.52
C ARG A 188 -0.12 -6.04 -12.21
N GLY A 189 -0.19 -7.13 -12.98
CA GLY A 189 -1.46 -7.58 -13.58
C GLY A 189 -2.55 -7.80 -12.52
N LYS A 190 -2.21 -8.44 -11.40
CA LYS A 190 -3.15 -8.64 -10.28
C LYS A 190 -3.51 -7.32 -9.57
N GLN A 191 -2.52 -6.47 -9.31
CA GLN A 191 -2.76 -5.19 -8.64
C GLN A 191 -3.60 -4.24 -9.49
N ARG A 192 -3.40 -4.22 -10.82
CA ARG A 192 -4.26 -3.47 -11.74
C ARG A 192 -5.69 -4.01 -11.75
N GLY A 193 -5.87 -5.33 -11.72
CA GLY A 193 -7.19 -5.92 -11.55
C GLY A 193 -7.90 -5.43 -10.28
N ILE A 194 -7.15 -5.28 -9.17
CA ILE A 194 -7.71 -4.69 -7.94
C ILE A 194 -8.09 -3.22 -8.16
N ILE A 195 -7.23 -2.42 -8.79
CA ILE A 195 -7.45 -0.99 -9.06
C ILE A 195 -8.70 -0.79 -9.92
N HIS A 196 -8.83 -1.56 -11.01
CA HIS A 196 -9.99 -1.54 -11.90
C HIS A 196 -11.30 -1.85 -11.16
N ASP A 197 -11.28 -2.74 -10.17
CA ASP A 197 -12.46 -3.09 -9.38
C ASP A 197 -12.82 -2.07 -8.28
N LEU A 198 -12.04 -0.98 -8.12
CA LEU A 198 -12.30 0.04 -7.09
C LEU A 198 -13.44 0.98 -7.51
N THR A 199 -14.00 1.68 -6.53
CA THR A 199 -14.94 2.79 -6.78
C THR A 199 -14.19 4.08 -7.12
N ASP A 200 -14.86 5.05 -7.75
CA ASP A 200 -14.24 6.34 -8.11
C ASP A 200 -13.69 7.05 -6.87
N LEU A 201 -14.46 7.01 -5.77
CA LEU A 201 -14.02 7.54 -4.48
C LEU A 201 -12.80 6.80 -3.92
N ASP A 202 -12.71 5.48 -4.08
CA ASP A 202 -11.53 4.72 -3.63
C ASP A 202 -10.28 5.08 -4.42
N LEU A 203 -10.41 5.22 -5.73
CA LEU A 203 -9.32 5.67 -6.61
C LEU A 203 -8.86 7.08 -6.23
N ALA A 204 -9.81 8.00 -6.04
CA ALA A 204 -9.53 9.37 -5.62
C ALA A 204 -8.88 9.44 -4.23
N LEU A 205 -9.30 8.59 -3.29
CA LEU A 205 -8.68 8.47 -1.97
C LEU A 205 -7.27 7.85 -2.02
N LEU A 206 -7.00 6.89 -2.92
CA LEU A 206 -5.66 6.36 -3.15
C LEU A 206 -4.72 7.45 -3.72
N LEU A 207 -5.19 8.20 -4.72
CA LEU A 207 -4.45 9.34 -5.26
C LEU A 207 -4.14 10.36 -4.16
N THR A 208 -5.15 10.71 -3.36
CA THR A 208 -5.01 11.65 -2.22
C THR A 208 -4.00 11.14 -1.20
N LEU A 209 -3.97 9.84 -0.90
CA LEU A 209 -3.00 9.25 0.01
C LEU A 209 -1.56 9.34 -0.55
N CYS A 210 -1.37 9.12 -1.85
CA CYS A 210 -0.08 9.29 -2.50
C CYS A 210 0.41 10.75 -2.44
N GLU A 211 -0.48 11.72 -2.70
CA GLU A 211 -0.17 13.15 -2.57
C GLU A 211 0.19 13.54 -1.13
N ALA A 212 -0.54 13.00 -0.14
CA ALA A 212 -0.25 13.20 1.28
C ALA A 212 1.14 12.67 1.64
N ALA A 213 1.49 11.47 1.14
CA ALA A 213 2.76 10.83 1.39
C ALA A 213 3.93 11.59 0.74
N VAL A 214 3.76 12.01 -0.53
CA VAL A 214 4.70 12.85 -1.28
C VAL A 214 4.96 14.16 -0.53
N THR A 215 3.89 14.87 -0.14
CA THR A 215 3.98 16.13 0.60
C THR A 215 4.66 15.94 1.96
N GLY A 216 4.31 14.88 2.68
CA GLY A 216 4.93 14.53 3.95
C GLY A 216 6.43 14.25 3.80
N TRP A 217 6.82 13.48 2.78
CA TRP A 217 8.21 13.16 2.49
C TRP A 217 9.02 14.40 2.11
N GLN A 218 8.47 15.23 1.22
CA GLN A 218 9.09 16.49 0.81
C GLN A 218 9.37 17.38 2.02
N ARG A 219 8.40 17.54 2.92
CA ARG A 219 8.57 18.32 4.17
C ARG A 219 9.65 17.73 5.07
N TYR A 220 9.66 16.41 5.25
CA TYR A 220 10.65 15.74 6.09
C TYR A 220 12.07 15.83 5.53
N MET A 221 12.20 15.79 4.20
CA MET A 221 13.47 15.73 3.50
C MET A 221 13.91 17.06 2.90
N ALA A 222 13.16 18.14 3.12
CA ALA A 222 13.36 19.45 2.48
C ALA A 222 14.81 19.96 2.54
N ARG A 223 15.53 19.70 3.64
CA ARG A 223 16.94 20.05 3.82
C ARG A 223 17.87 19.43 2.77
N ASN A 224 17.46 18.32 2.17
CA ASN A 224 18.22 17.59 1.17
C ASN A 224 17.90 18.04 -0.27
N ALA A 225 16.90 18.90 -0.50
CA ALA A 225 16.45 19.27 -1.84
C ALA A 225 17.53 19.95 -2.70
N SER A 226 18.46 20.67 -2.07
CA SER A 226 19.57 21.36 -2.77
C SER A 226 20.79 20.47 -3.04
N VAL A 227 20.89 19.32 -2.38
CA VAL A 227 22.07 18.44 -2.43
C VAL A 227 21.78 17.10 -3.10
N ASP A 228 20.53 16.66 -3.11
CA ASP A 228 20.12 15.40 -3.73
C ASP A 228 19.58 15.67 -5.15
N VAL A 229 20.40 15.37 -6.15
CA VAL A 229 20.03 15.53 -7.57
C VAL A 229 18.78 14.72 -7.93
N ARG A 230 18.50 13.62 -7.21
CA ARG A 230 17.31 12.78 -7.43
C ARG A 230 16.17 13.10 -6.47
N PHE A 231 16.17 14.27 -5.82
CA PHE A 231 15.20 14.63 -4.78
C PHE A 231 13.74 14.45 -5.26
N TYR A 232 13.40 15.00 -6.42
CA TYR A 232 12.03 14.92 -6.95
C TYR A 232 11.65 13.50 -7.39
N SER A 233 12.58 12.76 -8.01
CA SER A 233 12.34 11.35 -8.35
C SER A 233 12.13 10.49 -7.10
N LYS A 234 12.87 10.76 -6.01
CA LYS A 234 12.68 10.06 -4.72
C LYS A 234 11.38 10.43 -4.04
N MET A 235 10.94 11.68 -4.21
CA MET A 235 9.65 12.15 -3.72
C MET A 235 8.51 11.37 -4.40
N GLU A 236 8.50 11.30 -5.74
CA GLU A 236 7.50 10.53 -6.48
C GLU A 236 7.59 9.03 -6.18
N ALA A 237 8.80 8.48 -6.12
CA ALA A 237 9.06 7.10 -5.75
C ALA A 237 8.51 6.74 -4.37
N PHE A 238 8.47 7.69 -3.43
CA PHE A 238 7.85 7.45 -2.12
C PHE A 238 6.34 7.27 -2.24
N GLY A 239 5.66 8.08 -3.05
CA GLY A 239 4.22 7.92 -3.34
C GLY A 239 3.91 6.60 -4.02
N GLU A 240 4.74 6.18 -4.97
CA GLU A 240 4.64 4.87 -5.63
C GLU A 240 4.87 3.72 -4.63
N LEU A 241 5.87 3.84 -3.74
CA LEU A 241 6.18 2.84 -2.74
C LEU A 241 5.06 2.64 -1.71
N VAL A 242 4.26 3.69 -1.44
CA VAL A 242 3.05 3.58 -0.61
C VAL A 242 2.06 2.58 -1.20
N LEU A 243 1.90 2.52 -2.52
CA LEU A 243 1.03 1.54 -3.17
C LEU A 243 1.71 0.18 -3.35
N ARG A 244 3.00 0.16 -3.73
CA ARG A 244 3.73 -1.10 -3.98
C ARG A 244 3.93 -1.92 -2.72
N GLU A 245 4.28 -1.24 -1.64
CA GLU A 245 4.64 -1.87 -0.36
C GLU A 245 3.59 -1.64 0.73
N GLY A 246 2.55 -0.87 0.48
CA GLY A 246 1.46 -0.68 1.44
C GLY A 246 1.74 0.47 2.39
N ALA A 247 0.72 1.29 2.59
CA ALA A 247 0.84 2.55 3.30
C ALA A 247 1.21 2.37 4.77
N SER A 248 0.64 1.36 5.45
CA SER A 248 0.89 1.16 6.87
C SER A 248 2.32 0.69 7.14
N PHE A 249 2.94 -0.01 6.20
CA PHE A 249 4.33 -0.42 6.30
C PHE A 249 5.27 0.72 5.89
N THR A 250 5.12 1.23 4.66
CA THR A 250 6.05 2.20 4.07
C THR A 250 6.13 3.49 4.87
N ILE A 251 4.99 4.12 5.15
CA ILE A 251 4.96 5.42 5.85
C ILE A 251 5.41 5.24 7.30
N TRP A 252 4.97 4.18 7.97
CA TRP A 252 5.36 3.93 9.36
C TRP A 252 6.85 3.64 9.49
N ALA A 253 7.41 2.78 8.62
CA ALA A 253 8.82 2.45 8.64
C ALA A 253 9.71 3.66 8.31
N PHE A 254 9.24 4.59 7.48
CA PHE A 254 9.93 5.87 7.26
C PHE A 254 9.87 6.79 8.48
N VAL A 255 8.68 7.03 9.03
CA VAL A 255 8.48 8.05 10.09
C VAL A 255 8.90 7.57 11.48
N ARG A 256 8.69 6.28 11.77
CA ARG A 256 8.85 5.68 13.11
C ARG A 256 9.80 4.49 13.11
N GLY A 257 10.16 3.94 11.95
CA GLY A 257 11.06 2.80 11.86
C GLY A 257 12.49 3.15 12.31
N THR A 258 13.21 2.14 12.76
CA THR A 258 14.60 2.26 13.19
C THR A 258 15.43 1.12 12.61
N GLY A 259 16.76 1.29 12.57
CA GLY A 259 17.69 0.24 12.13
C GLY A 259 17.41 -0.26 10.71
N SER A 260 17.18 -1.57 10.58
CA SER A 260 17.00 -2.26 9.31
C SER A 260 15.77 -1.80 8.54
N LEU A 261 14.67 -1.46 9.23
CA LEU A 261 13.43 -1.01 8.61
C LEU A 261 13.59 0.32 7.87
N LEU A 262 14.15 1.32 8.55
CA LEU A 262 14.40 2.63 7.94
C LEU A 262 15.42 2.51 6.79
N ALA A 263 16.47 1.70 6.98
CA ALA A 263 17.45 1.45 5.93
C ALA A 263 16.84 0.75 4.70
N HIS A 264 15.90 -0.17 4.92
CA HIS A 264 15.18 -0.85 3.83
C HIS A 264 14.33 0.13 3.03
N ILE A 265 13.50 0.95 3.69
CA ILE A 265 12.67 1.94 2.99
C ILE A 265 13.53 2.94 2.21
N ASN A 266 14.61 3.46 2.79
CA ASN A 266 15.50 4.39 2.08
C ASN A 266 16.16 3.76 0.84
N ARG A 267 16.52 2.47 0.89
CA ARG A 267 17.01 1.73 -0.28
C ARG A 267 15.90 1.53 -1.32
N ALA A 268 14.71 1.15 -0.89
CA ALA A 268 13.56 0.95 -1.77
C ALA A 268 13.19 2.24 -2.52
N ILE A 269 13.13 3.38 -1.83
CA ILE A 269 12.93 4.71 -2.46
C ILE A 269 14.00 4.97 -3.53
N GLY A 270 15.27 4.68 -3.24
CA GLY A 270 16.36 4.84 -4.20
C GLY A 270 16.22 3.96 -5.44
N SER A 271 15.83 2.70 -5.26
CA SER A 271 15.59 1.74 -6.35
C SER A 271 14.43 2.18 -7.23
N VAL A 272 13.28 2.49 -6.63
CA VAL A 272 12.09 2.92 -7.36
C VAL A 272 12.33 4.25 -8.09
N ALA A 273 13.04 5.20 -7.47
CA ALA A 273 13.40 6.45 -8.13
C ALA A 273 14.30 6.22 -9.36
N GLU A 274 15.19 5.24 -9.31
CA GLU A 274 16.03 4.86 -10.44
C GLU A 274 15.23 4.16 -11.54
N GLU A 275 14.33 3.24 -11.19
CA GLU A 275 13.40 2.60 -12.14
C GLU A 275 12.54 3.64 -12.87
N MET A 276 11.96 4.59 -12.15
CA MET A 276 11.14 5.67 -12.72
C MET A 276 11.96 6.57 -13.65
N TRP A 277 13.19 6.91 -13.26
CA TRP A 277 14.09 7.70 -14.09
C TRP A 277 14.43 6.99 -15.41
N TRP A 278 14.78 5.70 -15.35
CA TRP A 278 15.10 4.92 -16.55
C TRP A 278 13.93 4.80 -17.53
N ARG A 279 12.69 4.74 -17.03
CA ARG A 279 11.48 4.82 -17.86
C ARG A 279 11.30 6.19 -18.51
N GLY A 280 11.48 7.26 -17.74
CA GLY A 280 11.33 8.63 -18.26
C GLY A 280 12.29 8.95 -19.41
N VAL A 281 13.44 8.28 -19.47
CA VAL A 281 14.44 8.43 -20.56
C VAL A 281 14.23 7.39 -21.68
N GLY A 282 13.19 6.54 -21.60
CA GLY A 282 12.80 5.59 -22.65
C GLY A 282 13.66 4.32 -22.74
N PHE A 283 14.50 4.04 -21.75
CA PHE A 283 15.36 2.85 -21.74
C PHE A 283 14.66 1.57 -21.26
N ILE A 284 13.54 1.71 -20.54
CA ILE A 284 12.70 0.59 -20.09
C ILE A 284 11.30 0.80 -20.69
N GLN A 285 11.00 0.11 -21.78
CA GLN A 285 9.67 0.09 -22.40
C GLN A 285 8.84 -1.12 -21.93
N ASP A 286 9.50 -2.24 -21.66
CA ASP A 286 8.87 -3.48 -21.20
C ASP A 286 8.91 -3.59 -19.67
N GLY A 287 8.21 -2.70 -18.94
CA GLY A 287 8.27 -2.72 -17.47
C GLY A 287 7.30 -1.80 -16.72
N ASP A 288 6.46 -2.44 -15.91
CA ASP A 288 5.62 -1.99 -14.78
C ASP A 288 4.77 -0.71 -14.81
N GLU A 289 4.94 0.34 -15.62
CA GLU A 289 4.22 1.66 -15.62
C GLU A 289 3.90 2.36 -14.26
N GLY A 290 4.05 1.74 -13.10
CA GLY A 290 3.74 2.27 -11.78
C GLY A 290 2.26 2.09 -11.40
N LEU A 291 2.00 1.83 -10.12
CA LEU A 291 0.65 1.76 -9.58
C LEU A 291 0.00 3.14 -9.49
N CYS A 292 0.79 4.20 -9.25
CA CYS A 292 0.28 5.57 -9.31
C CYS A 292 -0.24 5.93 -10.72
N SER A 293 0.47 5.50 -11.77
CA SER A 293 0.00 5.68 -13.16
C SER A 293 -1.28 4.91 -13.40
N ALA A 294 -1.33 3.64 -12.99
CA ALA A 294 -2.53 2.81 -13.14
C ALA A 294 -3.76 3.39 -12.43
N VAL A 295 -3.62 4.00 -11.24
CA VAL A 295 -4.73 4.70 -10.56
C VAL A 295 -5.19 5.93 -11.36
N LEU A 296 -4.25 6.70 -11.91
CA LEU A 296 -4.57 7.90 -12.71
C LEU A 296 -5.20 7.55 -14.06
N GLU A 297 -4.72 6.50 -14.73
CA GLU A 297 -5.27 5.98 -15.99
C GLU A 297 -6.71 5.51 -15.78
N GLU A 298 -6.97 4.73 -14.73
CA GLU A 298 -8.33 4.29 -14.40
C GLU A 298 -9.27 5.47 -14.09
N LEU A 299 -8.81 6.47 -13.33
CA LEU A 299 -9.59 7.69 -13.08
C LEU A 299 -9.88 8.45 -14.39
N ARG A 300 -8.91 8.52 -15.31
CA ARG A 300 -9.08 9.18 -16.61
C ARG A 300 -10.14 8.48 -17.44
N GLU A 301 -10.07 7.16 -17.57
CA GLU A 301 -11.04 6.38 -18.34
C GLU A 301 -12.46 6.65 -17.84
N ARG A 302 -12.68 6.62 -16.53
CA ARG A 302 -14.00 6.91 -15.93
C ARG A 302 -14.43 8.36 -16.10
N PHE A 303 -13.50 9.30 -16.00
CA PHE A 303 -13.78 10.71 -16.25
C PHE A 303 -14.24 10.97 -17.68
N LEU A 304 -13.60 10.33 -18.66
CA LEU A 304 -13.98 10.42 -20.08
C LEU A 304 -15.31 9.72 -20.37
N GLU A 305 -15.58 8.58 -19.75
CA GLU A 305 -16.88 7.89 -19.84
C GLU A 305 -18.02 8.78 -19.32
N LEU A 306 -17.82 9.47 -18.19
CA LEU A 306 -18.82 10.41 -17.66
C LEU A 306 -19.06 11.57 -18.61
N ARG A 307 -18.01 12.15 -19.19
CA ARG A 307 -18.14 13.27 -20.13
C ARG A 307 -18.78 12.89 -21.46
N SER A 308 -18.45 11.72 -22.01
CA SER A 308 -19.06 11.23 -23.26
C SER A 308 -20.54 10.90 -23.09
N THR A 309 -20.97 10.56 -21.87
CA THR A 309 -22.39 10.33 -21.55
C THR A 309 -23.19 11.65 -21.48
N ASP A 310 -22.56 12.75 -21.10
CA ASP A 310 -23.16 14.10 -21.05
C ASP A 310 -23.12 14.82 -22.42
N GLU A 311 -22.13 14.52 -23.26
CA GLU A 311 -21.95 15.10 -24.60
C GLU A 311 -22.46 14.13 -25.69
N SER A 312 -23.78 13.95 -25.80
CA SER A 312 -24.40 13.10 -26.84
C SER A 312 -24.32 13.66 -28.27
N ASP A 313 -23.40 14.57 -28.59
CA ASP A 313 -23.36 15.28 -29.88
C ASP A 313 -21.95 15.76 -30.28
N LEU A 314 -20.88 14.95 -30.15
CA LEU A 314 -19.63 15.26 -30.87
C LEU A 314 -18.98 14.02 -31.48
N GLU A 315 -18.64 14.17 -32.76
CA GLU A 315 -18.18 13.18 -33.73
C GLU A 315 -16.84 12.55 -33.36
N ASP A 316 -16.68 11.29 -33.77
CA ASP A 316 -15.48 10.47 -33.67
C ASP A 316 -14.23 11.20 -34.18
N ASP A 317 -13.29 11.51 -33.27
CA ASP A 317 -11.89 11.75 -33.63
C ASP A 317 -11.01 10.74 -32.86
N ASP A 318 -10.57 9.71 -33.61
CA ASP A 318 -9.70 8.61 -33.20
C ASP A 318 -8.25 9.08 -32.96
N GLU A 319 -8.02 10.02 -32.05
CA GLU A 319 -6.67 10.38 -31.59
C GLU A 319 -6.47 9.99 -30.12
N ALA A 320 -6.20 8.70 -29.90
CA ALA A 320 -5.61 8.21 -28.67
C ALA A 320 -4.13 8.66 -28.56
N GLU A 321 -3.92 9.97 -28.39
CA GLU A 321 -2.61 10.56 -28.13
C GLU A 321 -2.39 10.83 -26.63
N GLN A 322 -1.11 10.99 -26.28
CA GLN A 322 -0.57 11.19 -24.94
C GLN A 322 -1.44 12.10 -24.05
N LEU A 323 -1.53 11.77 -22.75
CA LEU A 323 -2.11 12.64 -21.72
C LEU A 323 -1.64 14.09 -21.93
N ASP A 324 -2.52 14.96 -22.42
CA ASP A 324 -2.22 16.39 -22.38
C ASP A 324 -2.09 16.77 -20.89
N ALA A 325 -1.11 17.61 -20.57
CA ALA A 325 -0.89 18.06 -19.20
C ALA A 325 -2.18 18.71 -18.63
N ASP A 326 -2.96 19.35 -19.50
CA ASP A 326 -4.24 19.94 -19.17
C ASP A 326 -5.30 18.88 -18.83
N GLU A 327 -5.33 17.74 -19.53
CA GLU A 327 -6.25 16.63 -19.25
C GLU A 327 -5.96 15.98 -17.89
N LEU A 328 -4.67 15.72 -17.59
CA LEU A 328 -4.27 15.13 -16.30
C LEU A 328 -4.62 16.03 -15.11
N MET A 329 -4.53 17.34 -15.29
CA MET A 329 -4.93 18.31 -14.26
C MET A 329 -6.44 18.28 -14.02
N LEU A 330 -7.26 18.13 -15.06
CA LEU A 330 -8.71 17.99 -14.93
C LEU A 330 -9.10 16.70 -14.20
N VAL A 331 -8.47 15.58 -14.53
CA VAL A 331 -8.71 14.28 -13.84
C VAL A 331 -8.37 14.37 -12.36
N LYS A 332 -7.24 15.00 -12.01
CA LYS A 332 -6.85 15.23 -10.61
C LYS A 332 -7.84 16.13 -9.88
N GLN A 333 -8.28 17.22 -10.52
CA GLN A 333 -9.28 18.11 -9.94
C GLN A 333 -10.59 17.38 -9.69
N TRP A 334 -11.06 16.57 -10.65
CA TRP A 334 -12.26 15.76 -10.48
C TRP A 334 -12.12 14.77 -9.31
N ALA A 335 -10.98 14.08 -9.20
CA ALA A 335 -10.69 13.22 -8.05
C ALA A 335 -10.72 14.00 -6.73
N HIS A 336 -10.22 15.25 -6.71
CA HIS A 336 -10.31 16.09 -5.53
C HIS A 336 -11.75 16.51 -5.21
N GLU A 337 -12.59 16.75 -6.21
CA GLU A 337 -14.01 17.06 -6.03
C GLU A 337 -14.77 15.87 -5.41
N LEU A 338 -14.50 14.64 -5.85
CA LEU A 338 -15.09 13.43 -5.27
C LEU A 338 -14.77 13.30 -3.77
N VAL A 339 -13.53 13.56 -3.38
CA VAL A 339 -13.13 13.50 -1.97
C VAL A 339 -13.70 14.69 -1.18
N ALA A 340 -13.71 15.90 -1.77
CA ALA A 340 -14.34 17.09 -1.17
C ALA A 340 -15.81 16.84 -0.83
N GLU A 341 -16.57 16.24 -1.75
CA GLU A 341 -17.97 15.86 -1.55
C GLU A 341 -18.10 14.85 -0.41
N ALA A 342 -17.30 13.78 -0.43
CA ALA A 342 -17.34 12.72 0.59
C ALA A 342 -17.07 13.24 2.01
N ILE A 343 -16.18 14.22 2.16
CA ILE A 343 -15.86 14.84 3.47
C ILE A 343 -16.77 16.03 3.79
N GLY A 344 -17.61 16.48 2.85
CA GLY A 344 -18.48 17.64 2.96
C GLY A 344 -17.72 18.94 3.11
N CYS A 345 -16.73 19.19 2.24
CA CYS A 345 -15.91 20.41 2.24
C CYS A 345 -15.52 20.84 0.81
N ASP A 346 -16.38 21.63 0.16
CA ASP A 346 -16.16 22.12 -1.22
C ASP A 346 -14.92 23.02 -1.38
N ALA A 347 -14.44 23.58 -0.27
CA ALA A 347 -13.23 24.39 -0.20
C ALA A 347 -11.94 23.56 -0.27
N TRP A 348 -12.01 22.25 -0.01
CA TRP A 348 -10.87 21.36 -0.16
C TRP A 348 -10.57 21.13 -1.65
N LYS A 349 -9.30 21.29 -2.03
CA LYS A 349 -8.82 21.24 -3.43
C LYS A 349 -7.61 20.31 -3.59
N GLY A 350 -7.47 19.32 -2.71
CA GLY A 350 -6.28 18.45 -2.68
C GLY A 350 -5.12 19.02 -1.87
N TYR A 351 -4.07 18.22 -1.68
CA TYR A 351 -2.88 18.59 -0.91
C TYR A 351 -2.03 19.69 -1.57
N CYS A 352 -2.11 19.80 -2.90
CA CYS A 352 -1.21 20.64 -3.70
C CYS A 352 -1.82 22.00 -4.12
N ALA A 353 -3.14 22.20 -4.01
CA ALA A 353 -3.81 23.40 -4.52
C ALA A 353 -3.73 24.62 -3.59
N GLY A 354 -3.40 24.43 -2.31
CA GLY A 354 -3.39 25.50 -1.31
C GLY A 354 -2.17 26.43 -1.35
N GLY A 355 -1.22 26.21 -2.26
CA GLY A 355 0.04 26.96 -2.25
C GLY A 355 0.67 26.90 -0.86
N VAL A 356 0.76 25.70 -0.26
CA VAL A 356 1.47 25.49 1.00
C VAL A 356 2.85 26.09 0.82
N SER A 357 3.05 27.29 1.34
CA SER A 357 4.36 27.91 1.40
C SER A 357 5.16 27.02 2.32
N LEU A 358 5.93 26.11 1.72
CA LEU A 358 6.94 25.32 2.37
C LEU A 358 8.07 26.26 2.76
N SER A 359 7.80 27.12 3.74
CA SER A 359 8.84 27.87 4.42
C SER A 359 9.69 26.86 5.19
N PRO A 360 11.02 26.90 5.03
CA PRO A 360 11.95 25.90 5.59
C PRO A 360 11.99 25.85 7.12
#